data_AF-A0A958UU72-F1
#
_entry.id   AF-A0A958UU72-F1
#
_cell.length_a   1.000
_cell.length_b   1.000
_cell.length_c   1.000
_cell.angle_alpha   90.00
_cell.angle_beta   90.00
_cell.angle_gamma   90.00
#
_symmetry.space_group_name_H-M   'P 1'
#
loop_
_entity.id
_entity.type
_entity.pdbx_description
1 polymer ?
#
loop_
_entity_poly.entity_id
_entity_poly.type
_entity_poly.pdbx_seq_one_letter_code
_entity_poly.pdbx_strand_id
1 'polypeptide(L)'
;MKKKILILATALLFSLNIKAQGMPVYDNTNFISLIKQLLESGKQTSNLIKTVKFLKTQKENLEKVNDVIKQLKAVQQINRDNQRLIDIVNEDLRDILNSPFIKPDEITRISDSFNA
;
A
#
# COMPACT_ATOMS: atom_id res chain seq x y z
N MET A 1 12.91 -22.55 39.65
CA MET A 1 11.99 -21.47 39.19
C MET A 1 12.25 -21.04 37.75
N LYS A 2 13.50 -20.82 37.33
CA LYS A 2 13.87 -20.41 35.96
C LYS A 2 13.27 -21.28 34.84
N LYS A 3 13.26 -22.61 34.97
CA LYS A 3 12.65 -23.53 33.99
C LYS A 3 11.12 -23.38 33.88
N LYS A 4 10.43 -23.10 34.99
CA LYS A 4 8.97 -22.89 35.00
C LYS A 4 8.58 -21.57 34.33
N ILE A 5 9.39 -20.53 34.56
CA ILE A 5 9.23 -19.22 33.91
C ILE A 5 9.47 -19.33 32.40
N LEU A 6 10.48 -20.10 31.98
CA LEU A 6 10.74 -20.36 30.57
C LEU A 6 9.56 -21.06 29.88
N ILE A 7 9.03 -22.12 30.50
CA ILE A 7 7.87 -22.87 29.97
C ILE A 7 6.63 -21.97 29.86
N LEU A 8 6.39 -21.13 30.88
CA LEU A 8 5.25 -20.21 30.88
C LEU A 8 5.39 -19.13 29.80
N ALA A 9 6.58 -18.58 29.60
CA ALA A 9 6.85 -17.60 28.56
C ALA A 9 6.66 -18.19 27.15
N THR A 10 7.14 -19.42 26.92
CA THR A 10 6.96 -20.11 25.64
C THR A 10 5.48 -20.41 25.35
N ALA A 11 4.73 -20.87 26.36
CA ALA A 11 3.29 -21.10 26.22
C ALA A 11 2.53 -19.82 25.89
N LEU A 12 2.93 -18.68 26.49
CA LEU A 12 2.31 -17.38 26.19
C LEU A 12 2.55 -16.96 24.74
N LEU A 13 3.77 -17.15 24.22
CA LEU A 13 4.12 -16.78 22.84
C LEU A 13 3.36 -17.60 21.80
N PHE A 14 3.08 -18.88 22.06
CA PHE A 14 2.28 -19.73 21.17
C PHE A 14 0.75 -19.50 21.29
N SER A 15 0.28 -18.82 22.33
CA SER A 15 -1.13 -18.42 22.48
C SER A 15 -1.50 -17.19 21.63
N LEU A 16 -0.50 -16.48 21.11
CA LEU A 16 -0.70 -15.40 20.17
C LEU A 16 -1.09 -16.00 18.82
N ASN A 17 -2.39 -15.94 18.53
CA ASN A 17 -2.97 -16.27 17.22
C ASN A 17 -2.53 -15.24 16.19
N ILE A 18 -1.24 -15.24 15.81
CA ILE A 18 -0.72 -14.41 14.75
C ILE A 18 -1.26 -14.97 13.44
N LYS A 19 -2.41 -14.45 13.01
CA LYS A 19 -2.95 -14.69 11.68
C LYS A 19 -2.13 -13.87 10.70
N ALA A 20 -1.00 -14.41 10.25
CA ALA A 20 -0.35 -13.95 9.04
C ALA A 20 -1.20 -14.42 7.85
N GLN A 21 -2.34 -13.79 7.63
CA GLN A 21 -3.12 -14.02 6.42
C GLN A 21 -2.46 -13.20 5.32
N GLY A 22 -1.76 -13.87 4.41
CA GLY A 22 -1.29 -13.24 3.18
C GLY A 22 -2.46 -12.55 2.50
N MET A 23 -2.22 -11.33 2.01
CA MET A 23 -3.19 -10.59 1.19
C MET A 23 -3.70 -11.53 0.09
N PRO A 24 -5.03 -11.66 -0.14
CA PRO A 24 -5.53 -12.53 -1.20
C PRO A 24 -4.91 -12.09 -2.52
N VAL A 25 -3.95 -12.87 -3.00
CA VAL A 25 -3.36 -12.68 -4.33
C VAL A 25 -4.41 -13.19 -5.29
N TYR A 26 -5.03 -12.25 -6.00
CA TYR A 26 -6.04 -12.55 -7.01
C TYR A 26 -5.38 -13.37 -8.13
N ASP A 27 -5.56 -14.69 -8.10
CA ASP A 27 -5.00 -15.58 -9.09
C ASP A 27 -5.85 -15.52 -10.37
N ASN A 28 -5.32 -14.81 -11.37
CA ASN A 28 -5.97 -14.60 -12.67
C ASN A 28 -6.12 -15.91 -13.48
N THR A 29 -5.45 -16.98 -13.05
CA THR A 29 -5.46 -18.32 -13.66
C THR A 29 -6.81 -19.01 -13.51
N ASN A 30 -7.48 -18.84 -12.36
CA ASN A 30 -8.80 -19.42 -12.09
C ASN A 30 -9.85 -18.89 -13.06
N PHE A 31 -9.82 -17.58 -13.36
CA PHE A 31 -10.74 -16.95 -14.30
C PHE A 31 -10.47 -17.36 -15.77
N ILE A 32 -9.20 -17.49 -16.15
CA ILE A 32 -8.83 -17.98 -17.49
C ILE A 32 -9.26 -19.43 -17.66
N SER A 33 -9.13 -20.27 -16.62
CA SER A 33 -9.58 -21.67 -16.67
C SER A 33 -11.10 -21.77 -16.81
N LEU A 34 -11.86 -20.94 -16.09
CA LEU A 34 -13.31 -20.85 -16.19
C LEU A 34 -13.76 -20.42 -17.60
N ILE A 35 -13.10 -19.41 -18.17
CA ILE A 35 -13.35 -18.97 -19.55
C ILE A 35 -13.12 -20.11 -20.55
N LYS A 36 -12.02 -20.86 -20.39
CA LYS A 36 -11.71 -22.01 -21.26
C LYS A 36 -12.76 -23.11 -21.13
N GLN A 37 -13.13 -23.47 -19.90
CA GLN A 37 -14.17 -24.47 -19.63
C GLN A 37 -15.52 -24.07 -20.23
N LEU A 38 -15.91 -22.82 -20.07
CA LEU A 38 -17.14 -22.28 -20.66
C LEU A 38 -17.08 -22.25 -22.19
N LEU A 39 -15.94 -21.86 -22.78
CA LEU A 39 -15.73 -21.93 -24.24
C LEU A 39 -15.85 -23.35 -24.76
N GLU A 40 -15.28 -24.32 -24.05
CA GLU A 40 -15.32 -25.74 -24.37
C GLU A 40 -16.76 -26.28 -24.30
N SER A 41 -17.50 -25.97 -23.23
CA SER A 41 -18.91 -26.35 -23.06
C SER A 41 -19.85 -25.58 -23.99
N GLY A 42 -19.44 -24.40 -24.47
CA GLY A 42 -20.22 -23.47 -25.27
C GLY A 42 -20.01 -23.56 -26.77
N LYS A 43 -19.11 -24.42 -27.28
CA LYS A 43 -18.80 -24.57 -28.72
C LYS A 43 -20.05 -24.74 -29.61
N GLN A 44 -21.16 -25.23 -29.07
CA GLN A 44 -22.44 -25.36 -29.77
C GLN A 44 -23.48 -24.26 -29.48
N THR A 45 -23.28 -23.39 -28.47
CA THR A 45 -24.27 -22.37 -28.04
C THR A 45 -23.70 -20.96 -28.18
N SER A 46 -24.12 -20.25 -29.24
CA SER A 46 -23.63 -18.89 -29.58
C SER A 46 -23.82 -17.85 -28.48
N ASN A 47 -24.83 -17.99 -27.62
CA ASN A 47 -25.09 -17.09 -26.49
C ASN A 47 -24.05 -17.23 -25.37
N LEU A 48 -23.59 -18.46 -25.07
CA LEU A 48 -22.61 -18.69 -24.02
C LEU A 48 -21.22 -18.14 -24.42
N ILE A 49 -20.85 -18.29 -25.69
CA ILE A 49 -19.63 -17.70 -26.26
C ILE A 49 -19.65 -16.16 -26.15
N LYS A 50 -20.80 -15.53 -26.40
CA LYS A 50 -20.97 -14.07 -26.22
C LYS A 50 -20.78 -13.67 -24.76
N THR A 51 -21.38 -14.41 -23.82
CA THR A 51 -21.21 -14.15 -22.39
C THR A 51 -19.76 -14.29 -21.95
N VAL A 52 -19.06 -15.31 -22.41
CA VAL A 52 -17.62 -15.50 -22.09
C VAL A 52 -16.77 -14.35 -22.64
N LYS A 53 -17.02 -13.91 -23.88
CA LYS A 53 -16.34 -12.75 -24.46
C LYS A 53 -16.61 -11.48 -23.65
N PHE A 54 -17.86 -11.25 -23.26
CA PHE A 54 -18.23 -10.15 -22.39
C PHE A 54 -17.48 -10.19 -21.05
N LEU A 55 -17.47 -11.34 -20.36
CA LEU A 55 -16.74 -11.53 -19.10
C LEU A 55 -15.24 -11.30 -19.26
N LYS A 56 -14.65 -11.72 -20.39
CA LYS A 56 -13.24 -11.45 -20.71
C LYS A 56 -12.98 -9.94 -20.82
N THR A 57 -13.81 -9.22 -21.58
CA THR A 57 -13.70 -7.76 -21.72
C THR A 57 -13.88 -7.05 -20.38
N GLN A 58 -14.82 -7.49 -19.55
CA GLN A 58 -15.03 -6.93 -18.22
C GLN A 58 -13.81 -7.14 -17.31
N LYS A 59 -13.16 -8.32 -17.37
CA LYS A 59 -11.91 -8.56 -16.64
C LYS A 59 -10.80 -7.60 -17.08
N GLU A 60 -10.59 -7.43 -18.38
CA GLU A 60 -9.56 -6.53 -18.92
C GLU A 60 -9.81 -5.08 -18.47
N ASN A 61 -11.07 -4.65 -18.41
CA ASN A 61 -11.43 -3.33 -17.90
C ASN A 61 -11.15 -3.20 -16.40
N LEU A 62 -11.43 -4.23 -15.59
CA LEU A 62 -11.11 -4.25 -14.16
C LEU A 62 -9.60 -4.21 -13.90
N GLU A 63 -8.79 -4.91 -14.70
CA GLU A 63 -7.32 -4.88 -14.58
C GLU A 63 -6.78 -3.46 -14.82
N LYS A 64 -7.27 -2.75 -15.84
CA LYS A 64 -6.90 -1.36 -16.11
C LYS A 64 -7.26 -0.42 -14.95
N VAL A 65 -8.48 -0.53 -14.41
CA VAL A 65 -8.93 0.29 -13.27
C VAL A 65 -8.08 0.00 -12.02
N ASN A 66 -7.76 -1.27 -11.77
CA ASN A 66 -6.91 -1.66 -10.65
C ASN A 66 -5.51 -1.04 -10.75
N ASP A 67 -4.91 -1.01 -11.95
CA ASP A 67 -3.60 -0.41 -12.14
C ASP A 67 -3.61 1.10 -11.93
N VAL A 68 -4.66 1.79 -12.35
CA VAL A 68 -4.87 3.22 -12.02
C VAL A 68 -5.03 3.42 -10.51
N ILE A 69 -5.78 2.56 -9.81
CA ILE A 69 -5.94 2.65 -8.34
C ILE A 69 -4.60 2.43 -7.63
N LYS A 70 -3.77 1.48 -8.08
CA LYS A 70 -2.42 1.27 -7.51
C LYS A 70 -1.55 2.51 -7.68
N GLN A 71 -1.57 3.12 -8.86
CA GLN A 71 -0.84 4.37 -9.11
C GLN A 71 -1.35 5.49 -8.20
N LEU A 72 -2.67 5.66 -8.07
CA LEU A 72 -3.25 6.64 -7.16
C LEU A 72 -2.83 6.41 -5.70
N LYS A 73 -2.84 5.17 -5.23
CA LYS A 73 -2.36 4.82 -3.88
C LYS A 73 -0.88 5.13 -3.70
N ALA A 74 -0.05 4.90 -4.72
CA ALA A 74 1.36 5.28 -4.71
C ALA A 74 1.53 6.81 -4.62
N VAL A 75 0.77 7.57 -5.40
CA VAL A 75 0.75 9.05 -5.33
C VAL A 75 0.27 9.54 -3.95
N GLN A 76 -0.76 8.94 -3.38
CA GLN A 76 -1.22 9.25 -2.03
C GLN A 76 -0.14 8.97 -0.98
N GLN A 77 0.64 7.90 -1.14
CA GLN A 77 1.76 7.59 -0.25
C GLN A 77 2.87 8.64 -0.38
N ILE A 78 3.25 9.01 -1.60
CA ILE A 78 4.22 10.09 -1.86
C ILE A 78 3.76 11.40 -1.21
N ASN A 79 2.47 11.75 -1.32
CA ASN A 79 1.95 12.97 -0.71
C ASN A 79 2.06 12.95 0.83
N ARG A 80 1.74 11.82 1.46
CA ARG A 80 1.92 11.65 2.92
C ARG A 80 3.38 11.75 3.34
N ASP A 81 4.28 11.12 2.59
CA ASP A 81 5.72 11.15 2.87
C ASP A 81 6.30 12.55 2.69
N ASN A 82 5.86 13.29 1.65
CA ASN A 82 6.22 14.69 1.45
C ASN A 82 5.72 15.59 2.58
N GLN A 83 4.50 15.39 3.08
CA GLN A 83 4.00 16.16 4.22
C GLN A 83 4.88 15.92 5.46
N ARG A 84 5.25 14.67 5.73
CA ARG A 84 6.17 14.33 6.81
C ARG A 84 7.55 14.97 6.62
N LEU A 85 8.08 14.99 5.40
CA LEU A 85 9.34 15.65 5.11
C LEU A 85 9.27 17.16 5.37
N ILE A 86 8.17 17.82 4.98
CA ILE A 86 7.94 19.24 5.28
C ILE A 86 7.92 19.46 6.79
N ASP A 87 7.24 18.61 7.55
CA ASP A 87 7.17 18.71 9.01
C ASP A 87 8.57 18.60 9.66
N ILE A 88 9.40 17.65 9.18
CA ILE A 88 10.80 17.48 9.64
C ILE A 88 11.63 18.71 9.32
N VAL A 89 11.57 19.22 8.08
CA VAL A 89 12.35 20.40 7.68
C VAL A 89 11.95 21.62 8.51
N ASN A 90 10.67 21.79 8.82
CA ASN A 90 10.19 22.86 9.69
C ASN A 90 10.68 22.69 11.14
N GLU A 91 10.73 21.47 11.66
CA GLU A 91 11.27 21.17 12.99
C GLU A 91 12.78 21.47 13.04
N ASP A 92 13.55 20.96 12.09
CA ASP A 92 14.99 21.20 11.98
C ASP A 92 15.31 22.69 11.82
N LEU A 93 14.52 23.42 11.02
CA LEU A 93 14.67 24.87 10.87
C LEU A 93 14.47 25.59 12.21
N ARG A 94 13.44 25.21 12.98
CA ARG A 94 13.20 25.80 14.30
C ARG A 94 14.36 25.50 15.26
N ASP A 95 14.91 24.29 15.22
CA ASP A 95 16.04 23.91 16.07
C ASP A 95 17.30 24.68 15.70
N ILE A 96 17.56 24.87 14.40
CA ILE A 96 18.66 25.71 13.90
C ILE A 96 18.49 27.14 14.38
N LEU A 97 17.30 27.73 14.19
CA LEU A 97 17.02 29.12 14.57
C LEU A 97 17.11 29.35 16.09
N ASN A 98 16.84 28.32 16.91
CA ASN A 98 16.98 28.37 18.37
C ASN A 98 18.40 28.06 18.88
N SER A 99 19.35 27.79 17.98
CA SER A 99 20.73 27.44 18.33
C SER A 99 21.47 28.64 18.94
N PRO A 100 22.33 28.43 19.96
CA PRO A 100 23.13 29.50 20.58
C PRO A 100 24.17 30.13 19.65
N PHE A 101 24.37 29.56 18.45
CA PHE A 101 25.32 30.03 17.45
C PHE A 101 24.70 30.96 16.40
N ILE A 102 23.37 31.13 16.39
CA ILE A 102 22.66 32.01 15.45
C ILE A 102 22.39 33.37 16.10
N LYS A 103 22.73 34.46 15.40
CA LYS A 103 22.44 35.82 15.89
C LYS A 103 21.01 36.23 15.58
N PRO A 104 20.39 37.11 16.39
CA PRO A 104 19.01 37.56 16.17
C PRO A 104 18.73 38.16 14.79
N ASP A 105 19.72 38.84 14.17
CA ASP A 105 19.61 39.42 12.83
C ASP A 105 19.76 38.39 11.69
N GLU A 106 20.29 37.20 11.98
CA GLU A 106 20.40 36.08 11.04
C GLU A 106 19.08 35.28 11.00
N ILE A 107 18.34 35.22 12.11
CA ILE A 107 17.04 34.52 12.21
C ILE A 107 16.06 35.05 11.16
N THR A 108 15.91 36.37 11.07
CA THR A 108 14.98 37.00 10.13
C THR A 108 15.38 36.70 8.68
N ARG A 109 16.67 36.81 8.34
CA ARG A 109 17.18 36.52 6.99
C ARG A 109 16.98 35.06 6.58
N ILE A 110 17.22 34.12 7.49
CA ILE A 110 17.05 32.68 7.24
C ILE A 110 15.56 32.35 7.08
N SER A 111 14.70 32.92 7.94
CA SER A 111 13.25 32.71 7.87
C SER A 111 12.65 33.28 6.58
N ASP A 112 13.09 34.47 6.17
CA ASP A 112 12.63 35.10 4.92
C ASP A 112 13.10 34.31 3.69
N SER A 113 14.32 33.75 3.71
CA SER A 113 14.83 32.92 2.62
C SER A 113 14.13 31.56 2.52
N PHE A 114 13.58 31.04 3.62
CA PHE A 114 12.92 29.74 3.65
C PHE A 114 11.44 29.81 3.22
N ASN A 115 10.78 30.94 3.47
CA ASN A 115 9.36 31.15 3.16
C ASN A 115 9.10 31.81 1.80
N ALA A 116 10.16 32.22 1.08
CA ALA A 116 10.08 32.80 -0.27
C ALA A 116 9.93 31.72 -1.36
#